data_AF-A0A7S0QTI2-F1
#
_entry.id   AF-A0A7S0QTI2-F1
#
_cell.length_a   1.000
_cell.length_b   1.000
_cell.length_c   1.000
_cell.angle_alpha   90.00
_cell.angle_beta   90.00
_cell.angle_gamma   90.00
#
_symmetry.space_group_name_H-M   'P 1'
#
loop_
_entity.id
_entity.type
_entity.pdbx_description
1 polymer ?
#
loop_
_entity_poly.entity_id
_entity_poly.type
_entity_poly.pdbx_seq_one_letter_code
_entity_poly.pdbx_strand_id
1 'polypeptide(L)'
;GSLISYNRAMFGGALASAGNSSVSISGSSLLGNEAIQGGAMGMTDSSTAHIENSVFLQNIASHGGGLALFAGSAALIKYTNFSLNSADVNGGGIYLEALTNLTVYGSDFVGNKALFGGGLYMQGEASVNLSLVSFYSNEAGICGGALALNSSHPAYFEDSVTIHFNRAPAGANGGGICTLLREDNTNKCHRFLSIFPFMINIAFD
;
A
#
# COMPACT_ATOMS: atom_id res chain seq x y z
N GLY A 1 1.55 -0.31 -23.86
CA GLY A 1 1.91 -1.02 -22.64
C GLY A 1 3.30 -1.57 -22.74
N SER A 2 4.06 -1.49 -21.66
CA SER A 2 5.45 -1.98 -21.58
C SER A 2 5.55 -3.09 -20.53
N LEU A 3 6.53 -4.00 -20.68
CA LEU A 3 6.94 -4.93 -19.64
C LEU A 3 8.30 -4.49 -19.09
N ILE A 4 8.39 -4.24 -17.79
CA ILE A 4 9.64 -3.93 -17.09
C ILE A 4 9.82 -4.97 -15.99
N SER A 5 10.79 -5.85 -16.14
CA SER A 5 10.88 -7.04 -15.30
C SER A 5 12.27 -7.43 -14.89
N TYR A 6 12.39 -8.02 -13.70
CA TYR A 6 13.62 -8.62 -13.17
C TYR A 6 14.80 -7.65 -13.07
N ASN A 7 14.50 -6.39 -12.76
CA ASN A 7 15.52 -5.38 -12.47
C ASN A 7 15.78 -5.31 -10.97
N ARG A 8 17.02 -4.97 -10.59
CA ARG A 8 17.43 -4.84 -9.20
C ARG A 8 18.09 -3.49 -8.95
N ALA A 9 17.64 -2.78 -7.93
CA ALA A 9 18.19 -1.49 -7.55
C ALA A 9 18.22 -1.33 -6.02
N MET A 10 18.76 -0.22 -5.52
CA MET A 10 18.51 0.17 -4.13
C MET A 10 17.16 0.87 -3.97
N PHE A 11 16.75 1.65 -4.96
CA PHE A 11 15.54 2.47 -4.93
C PHE A 11 14.84 2.33 -6.28
N GLY A 12 13.61 1.80 -6.30
CA GLY A 12 12.85 1.58 -7.52
C GLY A 12 13.48 0.53 -8.43
N GLY A 13 13.15 -0.75 -8.26
CA GLY A 13 13.77 -1.82 -9.04
C GLY A 13 13.58 -1.64 -10.54
N ALA A 14 12.36 -1.29 -10.97
CA ALA A 14 12.05 -0.92 -12.35
C ALA A 14 12.19 0.58 -12.61
N LEU A 15 11.76 1.42 -11.67
CA LEU A 15 11.70 2.86 -11.86
C LEU A 15 11.92 3.65 -10.56
N ALA A 16 12.82 4.62 -10.61
CA ALA A 16 13.03 5.60 -9.55
C ALA A 16 12.54 6.99 -10.00
N SER A 17 11.74 7.64 -9.17
CA SER A 17 11.24 9.01 -9.39
C SER A 17 11.72 9.92 -8.26
N ALA A 18 12.53 10.92 -8.59
CA ALA A 18 13.15 11.85 -7.65
C ALA A 18 13.29 13.25 -8.26
N GLY A 19 13.68 14.24 -7.46
CA GLY A 19 13.91 15.61 -7.92
C GLY A 19 12.69 16.30 -8.54
N ASN A 20 11.52 16.22 -7.87
CA ASN A 20 10.28 16.85 -8.32
C ASN A 20 9.83 16.41 -9.72
N SER A 21 10.08 15.14 -10.07
CA SER A 21 9.73 14.60 -11.39
C SER A 21 8.28 14.14 -11.45
N SER A 22 7.79 13.91 -12.68
CA SER A 22 6.46 13.38 -12.93
C SER A 22 6.54 12.15 -13.84
N VAL A 23 5.87 11.08 -13.45
CA VAL A 23 5.90 9.79 -14.13
C VAL A 23 4.48 9.40 -14.54
N SER A 24 4.32 8.88 -15.77
CA SER A 24 3.06 8.31 -16.24
C SER A 24 3.28 6.86 -16.67
N ILE A 25 2.51 5.93 -16.09
CA ILE A 25 2.54 4.51 -16.41
C ILE A 25 1.14 4.11 -16.84
N SER A 26 1.00 3.62 -18.07
CA SER A 26 -0.30 3.19 -18.60
C SER A 26 -0.19 1.86 -19.33
N GLY A 27 -1.12 0.95 -19.07
CA GLY A 27 -1.21 -0.33 -19.77
C GLY A 27 0.02 -1.23 -19.58
N SER A 28 0.78 -1.10 -18.49
CA SER A 28 2.12 -1.69 -18.35
C SER A 28 2.21 -2.72 -17.22
N SER A 29 3.19 -3.61 -17.32
CA SER A 29 3.46 -4.64 -16.30
C SER A 29 4.85 -4.44 -15.72
N LEU A 30 4.92 -4.31 -14.40
CA LEU A 30 6.16 -4.25 -13.63
C LEU A 30 6.26 -5.57 -12.84
N LEU A 31 7.14 -6.47 -13.28
CA LEU A 31 7.17 -7.87 -12.85
C LEU A 31 8.50 -8.28 -12.22
N GLY A 32 8.47 -8.82 -11.00
CA GLY A 32 9.65 -9.50 -10.44
C GLY A 32 10.84 -8.58 -10.20
N ASN A 33 10.61 -7.28 -10.02
CA ASN A 33 11.67 -6.31 -9.74
C ASN A 33 11.97 -6.28 -8.24
N GLU A 34 13.21 -5.99 -7.89
CA GLU A 34 13.70 -6.01 -6.51
C GLU A 34 14.39 -4.70 -6.15
N ALA A 35 14.08 -4.13 -4.98
CA ALA A 35 14.80 -2.99 -4.44
C ALA A 35 14.79 -2.95 -2.91
N ILE A 36 15.54 -2.06 -2.27
CA ILE A 36 15.35 -1.81 -0.83
C ILE A 36 14.06 -1.04 -0.61
N GLN A 37 13.82 -0.02 -1.43
CA GLN A 37 12.63 0.83 -1.39
C GLN A 37 11.91 0.79 -2.72
N GLY A 38 10.65 0.33 -2.71
CA GLY A 38 9.83 0.27 -3.92
C GLY A 38 10.32 -0.81 -4.88
N GLY A 39 9.89 -2.06 -4.70
CA GLY A 39 10.43 -3.20 -5.44
C GLY A 39 10.28 -3.02 -6.95
N ALA A 40 9.13 -2.50 -7.39
CA ALA A 40 8.97 -1.99 -8.75
C ALA A 40 9.29 -0.50 -8.84
N MET A 41 8.63 0.34 -8.05
CA MET A 41 8.76 1.79 -8.17
C MET A 41 9.02 2.48 -6.82
N GLY A 42 10.03 3.34 -6.77
CA GLY A 42 10.34 4.20 -5.64
C GLY A 42 10.14 5.67 -5.99
N MET A 43 9.52 6.45 -5.11
CA MET A 43 9.26 7.88 -5.31
C MET A 43 9.70 8.73 -4.11
N THR A 44 10.39 9.84 -4.36
CA THR A 44 10.79 10.81 -3.33
C THR A 44 10.73 12.25 -3.85
N ASP A 45 11.06 13.22 -3.01
CA ASP A 45 11.32 14.62 -3.36
C ASP A 45 10.12 15.29 -4.05
N SER A 46 8.94 15.14 -3.45
CA SER A 46 7.68 15.69 -3.97
C SER A 46 7.36 15.28 -5.42
N SER A 47 7.91 14.16 -5.88
CA SER A 47 7.65 13.64 -7.22
C SER A 47 6.22 13.09 -7.34
N THR A 48 5.68 13.08 -8.55
CA THR A 48 4.29 12.68 -8.83
C THR A 48 4.22 11.49 -9.78
N ALA A 49 3.18 10.67 -9.63
CA ALA A 49 2.91 9.56 -10.53
C ALA A 49 1.44 9.46 -10.90
N HIS A 50 1.17 9.18 -12.17
CA HIS A 50 -0.11 8.73 -12.67
C HIS A 50 0.04 7.30 -13.18
N ILE A 51 -0.66 6.36 -12.56
CA ILE A 51 -0.58 4.94 -12.87
C ILE A 51 -1.98 4.45 -13.23
N GLU A 52 -2.15 3.91 -14.43
CA GLU A 52 -3.45 3.49 -14.93
C GLU A 52 -3.37 2.16 -15.70
N ASN A 53 -4.39 1.32 -15.55
CA ASN A 53 -4.55 0.08 -16.34
C ASN A 53 -3.29 -0.80 -16.32
N SER A 54 -2.61 -0.89 -15.17
CA SER A 54 -1.28 -1.49 -15.05
C SER A 54 -1.24 -2.63 -14.03
N VAL A 55 -0.13 -3.37 -14.00
CA VAL A 55 0.05 -4.51 -13.09
C VAL A 55 1.42 -4.42 -12.41
N PHE A 56 1.43 -4.50 -11.09
CA PHE A 56 2.62 -4.66 -10.25
C PHE A 56 2.58 -6.07 -9.68
N LEU A 57 3.44 -6.95 -10.20
CA LEU A 57 3.39 -8.39 -9.91
C LEU A 57 4.71 -8.90 -9.36
N GLN A 58 4.68 -9.63 -8.24
CA GLN A 58 5.83 -10.35 -7.69
C GLN A 58 7.06 -9.48 -7.44
N ASN A 59 6.89 -8.19 -7.19
CA ASN A 59 7.99 -7.30 -6.86
C ASN A 59 8.34 -7.42 -5.36
N ILE A 60 9.63 -7.27 -5.05
CA ILE A 60 10.17 -7.54 -3.72
C ILE A 60 10.92 -6.31 -3.20
N ALA A 61 10.65 -5.91 -1.96
CA ALA A 61 11.42 -4.87 -1.30
C ALA A 61 11.54 -5.02 0.21
N SER A 62 12.30 -4.12 0.87
CA SER A 62 12.20 -3.98 2.33
C SER A 62 10.95 -3.16 2.71
N HIS A 63 10.63 -2.12 1.93
CA HIS A 63 9.37 -1.38 2.04
C HIS A 63 8.75 -1.14 0.67
N GLY A 64 7.43 -1.35 0.58
CA GLY A 64 6.68 -1.16 -0.66
C GLY A 64 7.08 -2.18 -1.71
N GLY A 65 6.63 -3.43 -1.57
CA GLY A 65 7.01 -4.50 -2.50
C GLY A 65 6.72 -4.12 -3.95
N GLY A 66 5.55 -3.52 -4.22
CA GLY A 66 5.24 -2.91 -5.51
C GLY A 66 5.73 -1.46 -5.62
N LEU A 67 5.28 -0.60 -4.70
CA LEU A 67 5.50 0.85 -4.78
C LEU A 67 5.79 1.43 -3.40
N ALA A 68 6.77 2.35 -3.32
CA ALA A 68 7.11 3.08 -2.12
C ALA A 68 7.14 4.59 -2.37
N LEU A 69 6.42 5.36 -1.56
CA LEU A 69 6.37 6.82 -1.61
C LEU A 69 7.01 7.40 -0.34
N PHE A 70 7.86 8.41 -0.54
CA PHE A 70 8.54 9.17 0.51
C PHE A 70 8.42 10.67 0.28
N ALA A 71 8.71 11.44 1.33
CA ALA A 71 9.09 12.85 1.24
C ALA A 71 8.16 13.71 0.37
N GLY A 72 6.87 13.72 0.72
CA GLY A 72 5.88 14.56 0.04
C GLY A 72 5.48 14.11 -1.36
N SER A 73 5.95 12.95 -1.82
CA SER A 73 5.55 12.40 -3.12
C SER A 73 4.07 12.01 -3.16
N ALA A 74 3.49 12.02 -4.36
CA ALA A 74 2.08 11.73 -4.54
C ALA A 74 1.81 10.81 -5.74
N ALA A 75 0.86 9.89 -5.60
CA ALA A 75 0.46 9.01 -6.69
C ALA A 75 -1.07 8.95 -6.84
N LEU A 76 -1.51 8.94 -8.10
CA LEU A 76 -2.88 8.64 -8.51
C LEU A 76 -2.86 7.30 -9.25
N ILE A 77 -3.51 6.30 -8.67
CA ILE A 77 -3.58 4.93 -9.18
C ILE A 77 -5.01 4.62 -9.60
N LYS A 78 -5.19 4.13 -10.82
CA LYS A 78 -6.49 3.75 -11.38
C LYS A 78 -6.43 2.37 -12.04
N TYR A 79 -7.44 1.54 -11.82
CA TYR A 79 -7.61 0.27 -12.54
C TYR A 79 -6.34 -0.57 -12.61
N THR A 80 -5.61 -0.63 -11.49
CA THR A 80 -4.28 -1.24 -11.42
C THR A 80 -4.31 -2.37 -10.41
N ASN A 81 -3.60 -3.45 -10.72
CA ASN A 81 -3.51 -4.61 -9.83
C ASN A 81 -2.12 -4.69 -9.18
N PHE A 82 -2.08 -4.70 -7.85
CA PHE A 82 -0.91 -5.04 -7.05
C PHE A 82 -1.07 -6.47 -6.56
N SER A 83 -0.36 -7.40 -7.19
CA SER A 83 -0.48 -8.83 -6.90
C SER A 83 0.83 -9.46 -6.46
N LEU A 84 0.77 -10.28 -5.42
CA LEU A 84 1.89 -11.13 -4.97
C LEU A 84 3.19 -10.36 -4.71
N ASN A 85 3.10 -9.06 -4.42
CA ASN A 85 4.27 -8.26 -4.06
C ASN A 85 4.61 -8.52 -2.59
N SER A 86 5.90 -8.50 -2.26
CA SER A 86 6.40 -8.81 -0.92
C SER A 86 7.29 -7.70 -0.41
N ALA A 87 7.03 -7.24 0.82
CA ALA A 87 7.94 -6.40 1.57
C ALA A 87 8.47 -7.14 2.79
N ASP A 88 9.75 -7.00 3.12
CA ASP A 88 10.28 -7.60 4.35
C ASP A 88 9.70 -6.93 5.59
N VAL A 89 9.34 -5.65 5.53
CA VAL A 89 8.91 -4.87 6.69
C VAL A 89 7.53 -4.27 6.49
N ASN A 90 7.38 -3.28 5.59
CA ASN A 90 6.16 -2.49 5.51
C ASN A 90 5.58 -2.46 4.10
N GLY A 91 4.27 -2.68 3.98
CA GLY A 91 3.52 -2.42 2.76
C GLY A 91 3.88 -3.42 1.65
N GLY A 92 3.28 -4.60 1.67
CA GLY A 92 3.60 -5.63 0.68
C GLY A 92 3.29 -5.18 -0.75
N GLY A 93 2.14 -4.53 -0.94
CA GLY A 93 1.83 -3.81 -2.18
C GLY A 93 2.43 -2.40 -2.18
N ILE A 94 1.96 -1.54 -1.26
CA ILE A 94 2.32 -0.12 -1.22
C ILE A 94 2.78 0.30 0.18
N TYR A 95 3.83 1.11 0.22
CA TYR A 95 4.31 1.80 1.42
C TYR A 95 4.27 3.32 1.25
N LEU A 96 3.73 4.01 2.26
CA LEU A 96 3.62 5.48 2.31
C LEU A 96 4.30 6.04 3.57
N GLU A 97 5.14 7.06 3.41
CA GLU A 97 5.83 7.71 4.52
C GLU A 97 6.04 9.22 4.32
N ALA A 98 5.78 9.98 5.37
CA ALA A 98 6.15 11.40 5.52
C ALA A 98 5.55 12.32 4.43
N LEU A 99 4.38 12.89 4.73
CA LEU A 99 3.66 13.88 3.91
C LEU A 99 3.22 13.37 2.53
N THR A 100 3.28 12.06 2.29
CA THR A 100 2.88 11.47 1.01
C THR A 100 1.38 11.39 0.87
N ASN A 101 0.88 11.52 -0.34
CA ASN A 101 -0.55 11.41 -0.64
C ASN A 101 -0.80 10.34 -1.71
N LEU A 102 -1.68 9.40 -1.41
CA LEU A 102 -2.08 8.37 -2.36
C LEU A 102 -3.58 8.43 -2.62
N THR A 103 -3.96 8.43 -3.89
CA THR A 103 -5.35 8.17 -4.31
C THR A 103 -5.39 6.90 -5.14
N VAL A 104 -6.26 5.97 -4.75
CA VAL A 104 -6.47 4.70 -5.45
C VAL A 104 -7.93 4.55 -5.82
N TYR A 105 -8.17 4.26 -7.10
CA TYR A 105 -9.50 4.08 -7.65
C TYR A 105 -9.62 2.79 -8.46
N GLY A 106 -10.67 2.01 -8.23
CA GLY A 106 -11.01 0.87 -9.10
C GLY A 106 -9.91 -0.20 -9.18
N SER A 107 -9.14 -0.42 -8.12
CA SER A 107 -7.88 -1.17 -8.14
C SER A 107 -7.87 -2.32 -7.12
N ASP A 108 -7.03 -3.32 -7.35
CA ASP A 108 -6.98 -4.54 -6.56
C ASP A 108 -5.61 -4.75 -5.90
N PHE A 109 -5.63 -5.24 -4.65
CA PHE A 109 -4.46 -5.68 -3.89
C PHE A 109 -4.66 -7.14 -3.53
N VAL A 110 -3.92 -8.04 -4.17
CA VAL A 110 -4.16 -9.49 -4.10
C VAL A 110 -2.91 -10.22 -3.63
N GLY A 111 -3.01 -10.94 -2.51
CA GLY A 111 -1.96 -11.86 -2.08
C GLY A 111 -0.62 -11.18 -1.77
N ASN A 112 -0.61 -9.88 -1.45
CA ASN A 112 0.61 -9.17 -1.08
C ASN A 112 0.99 -9.49 0.38
N LYS A 113 2.28 -9.43 0.69
CA LYS A 113 2.83 -9.85 1.98
C LYS A 113 3.79 -8.84 2.59
N ALA A 114 3.66 -8.59 3.90
CA ALA A 114 4.63 -7.79 4.68
C ALA A 114 4.63 -8.19 6.15
N LEU A 115 5.48 -7.56 7.00
CA LEU A 115 5.30 -7.63 8.46
C LEU A 115 4.13 -6.73 8.90
N PHE A 116 4.03 -5.53 8.34
CA PHE A 116 2.94 -4.60 8.59
C PHE A 116 2.27 -4.19 7.27
N GLY A 117 0.95 -4.31 7.19
CA GLY A 117 0.20 -3.90 6.00
C GLY A 117 0.51 -4.79 4.80
N GLY A 118 -0.08 -5.98 4.75
CA GLY A 118 0.18 -6.92 3.64
C GLY A 118 -0.14 -6.29 2.28
N GLY A 119 -1.27 -5.59 2.16
CA GLY A 119 -1.60 -4.79 0.98
C GLY A 119 -0.95 -3.41 1.00
N LEU A 120 -1.24 -2.62 2.04
CA LEU A 120 -0.77 -1.25 2.18
C LEU A 120 -0.40 -0.91 3.62
N TYR A 121 0.71 -0.19 3.78
CA TYR A 121 1.11 0.41 5.06
C TYR A 121 1.33 1.91 4.88
N MET A 122 0.89 2.70 5.86
CA MET A 122 1.13 4.15 5.89
C MET A 122 1.63 4.61 7.25
N GLN A 123 2.59 5.56 7.26
CA GLN A 123 3.09 6.16 8.50
C GLN A 123 3.44 7.64 8.43
N GLY A 124 3.66 8.21 9.62
CA GLY A 124 4.02 9.61 9.79
C GLY A 124 2.83 10.50 9.43
N GLU A 125 3.01 11.37 8.43
CA GLU A 125 1.98 12.29 7.95
C GLU A 125 1.43 11.91 6.57
N ALA A 126 1.45 10.61 6.23
CA ALA A 126 0.91 10.11 4.97
C ALA A 126 -0.63 10.12 4.97
N SER A 127 -1.25 10.39 3.82
CA SER A 127 -2.70 10.27 3.62
C SER A 127 -3.02 9.32 2.47
N VAL A 128 -4.20 8.67 2.56
CA VAL A 128 -4.70 7.80 1.49
C VAL A 128 -6.19 8.01 1.28
N ASN A 129 -6.62 7.98 0.02
CA ASN A 129 -8.02 7.90 -0.38
C ASN A 129 -8.23 6.64 -1.25
N LEU A 130 -9.16 5.79 -0.85
CA LEU A 130 -9.49 4.52 -1.49
C LEU A 130 -10.96 4.55 -1.95
N SER A 131 -11.21 4.38 -3.25
CA SER A 131 -12.56 4.22 -3.81
C SER A 131 -12.62 3.06 -4.80
N LEU A 132 -13.64 2.22 -4.71
CA LEU A 132 -13.79 1.02 -5.56
C LEU A 132 -12.54 0.11 -5.50
N VAL A 133 -12.01 -0.12 -4.29
CA VAL A 133 -10.78 -0.88 -4.06
C VAL A 133 -11.07 -2.22 -3.41
N SER A 134 -10.36 -3.27 -3.82
CA SER A 134 -10.40 -4.58 -3.14
C SER A 134 -9.04 -4.94 -2.55
N PHE A 135 -9.04 -5.40 -1.30
CA PHE A 135 -7.92 -6.08 -0.66
C PHE A 135 -8.31 -7.53 -0.43
N TYR A 136 -7.66 -8.45 -1.15
CA TYR A 136 -7.98 -9.87 -1.11
C TYR A 136 -6.76 -10.72 -0.75
N SER A 137 -6.91 -11.57 0.27
CA SER A 137 -5.91 -12.59 0.63
C SER A 137 -4.50 -12.05 0.92
N ASN A 138 -4.38 -10.79 1.34
CA ASN A 138 -3.10 -10.21 1.75
C ASN A 138 -2.71 -10.69 3.16
N GLU A 139 -1.41 -10.78 3.42
CA GLU A 139 -0.84 -11.33 4.64
C GLU A 139 0.10 -10.35 5.33
N ALA A 140 -0.12 -10.11 6.62
CA ALA A 140 0.81 -9.39 7.47
C ALA A 140 1.40 -10.33 8.54
N GLY A 141 2.68 -10.18 8.87
CA GLY A 141 3.31 -10.95 9.95
C GLY A 141 2.94 -10.46 11.36
N ILE A 142 2.58 -9.19 11.52
CA ILE A 142 2.36 -8.54 12.82
C ILE A 142 1.05 -7.77 12.89
N CYS A 143 0.68 -7.03 11.84
CA CYS A 143 -0.50 -6.17 11.92
C CYS A 143 -1.03 -5.76 10.55
N GLY A 144 -2.34 -5.87 10.36
CA GLY A 144 -3.06 -5.37 9.19
C GLY A 144 -2.81 -6.20 7.94
N GLY A 145 -3.44 -7.37 7.81
CA GLY A 145 -3.27 -8.22 6.63
C GLY A 145 -3.54 -7.48 5.32
N ALA A 146 -4.58 -6.66 5.28
CA ALA A 146 -4.79 -5.70 4.18
C ALA A 146 -4.06 -4.38 4.43
N LEU A 147 -4.41 -3.71 5.52
CA LEU A 147 -4.06 -2.31 5.77
C LEU A 147 -3.50 -2.14 7.18
N ALA A 148 -2.36 -1.48 7.29
CA ALA A 148 -1.83 -1.02 8.57
C ALA A 148 -1.65 0.49 8.57
N LEU A 149 -2.35 1.16 9.48
CA LEU A 149 -2.50 2.61 9.53
C LEU A 149 -1.76 3.17 10.75
N ASN A 150 -0.57 3.74 10.53
CA ASN A 150 0.29 4.32 11.56
C ASN A 150 0.59 5.81 11.27
N SER A 151 -0.43 6.54 10.82
CA SER A 151 -0.28 7.95 10.44
C SER A 151 -1.19 8.86 11.23
N SER A 152 -0.71 10.07 11.54
CA SER A 152 -1.49 11.17 12.09
C SER A 152 -2.53 11.73 11.10
N HIS A 153 -2.40 11.41 9.83
CA HIS A 153 -3.34 11.80 8.78
C HIS A 153 -4.30 10.65 8.44
N PRO A 154 -5.54 10.98 8.04
CA PRO A 154 -6.59 9.99 7.83
C PRO A 154 -6.37 9.12 6.59
N ALA A 155 -6.92 7.90 6.67
CA ALA A 155 -7.24 7.06 5.52
C ALA A 155 -8.74 7.21 5.20
N TYR A 156 -9.06 7.69 4.01
CA TYR A 156 -10.44 7.83 3.53
C TYR A 156 -10.85 6.59 2.75
N PHE A 157 -12.02 6.07 3.09
CA PHE A 157 -12.68 4.96 2.42
C PHE A 157 -13.95 5.51 1.80
N GLU A 158 -13.95 5.60 0.48
CA GLU A 158 -15.03 6.14 -0.33
C GLU A 158 -15.63 5.02 -1.18
N ASP A 159 -16.92 5.14 -1.52
CA ASP A 159 -17.65 4.12 -2.29
C ASP A 159 -17.47 2.70 -1.72
N SER A 160 -17.31 1.70 -2.59
CA SER A 160 -17.08 0.32 -2.18
C SER A 160 -15.59 0.07 -1.93
N VAL A 161 -15.22 -0.21 -0.68
CA VAL A 161 -13.91 -0.79 -0.35
C VAL A 161 -14.12 -2.17 0.28
N THR A 162 -13.61 -3.20 -0.39
CA THR A 162 -13.76 -4.60 0.05
C THR A 162 -12.48 -5.10 0.69
N ILE A 163 -12.58 -5.74 1.85
CA ILE A 163 -11.44 -6.31 2.58
C ILE A 163 -11.81 -7.73 2.96
N HIS A 164 -11.24 -8.71 2.26
CA HIS A 164 -11.67 -10.09 2.38
C HIS A 164 -10.50 -11.09 2.34
N PHE A 165 -10.60 -12.17 3.14
CA PHE A 165 -9.57 -13.20 3.32
C PHE A 165 -8.16 -12.71 3.70
N ASN A 166 -8.01 -11.47 4.15
CA ASN A 166 -6.74 -10.96 4.63
C ASN A 166 -6.44 -11.52 6.02
N ARG A 167 -5.16 -11.79 6.31
CA ARG A 167 -4.77 -12.44 7.56
C ARG A 167 -3.52 -11.82 8.20
N ALA A 168 -3.47 -11.95 9.51
CA ALA A 168 -2.27 -11.85 10.32
C ALA A 168 -2.23 -13.03 11.31
N PRO A 169 -1.05 -13.50 11.77
CA PRO A 169 -0.93 -14.63 12.69
C PRO A 169 -1.76 -14.51 13.97
N ALA A 170 -2.04 -15.63 14.64
CA ALA A 170 -2.67 -15.60 15.96
C ALA A 170 -1.79 -14.80 16.95
N GLY A 171 -2.40 -13.82 17.63
CA GLY A 171 -1.69 -12.87 18.50
C GLY A 171 -1.23 -11.59 17.82
N ALA A 172 -1.37 -11.48 16.50
CA ALA A 172 -1.23 -10.23 15.74
C ALA A 172 -2.51 -9.36 15.82
N ASN A 173 -2.38 -8.09 15.45
CA ASN A 173 -3.51 -7.15 15.45
C ASN A 173 -4.13 -7.02 14.06
N GLY A 174 -5.45 -7.24 13.94
CA GLY A 174 -6.22 -6.93 12.75
C GLY A 174 -5.86 -7.77 11.51
N GLY A 175 -6.61 -8.85 11.25
CA GLY A 175 -6.45 -9.66 10.03
C GLY A 175 -6.74 -8.88 8.75
N GLY A 176 -7.69 -7.94 8.80
CA GLY A 176 -7.96 -6.98 7.71
C GLY A 176 -7.21 -5.66 7.91
N ILE A 177 -7.76 -4.79 8.74
CA ILE A 177 -7.19 -3.46 9.06
C ILE A 177 -6.62 -3.47 10.48
N CYS A 178 -5.50 -2.80 10.67
CA CYS A 178 -4.90 -2.54 11.97
C CYS A 178 -4.49 -1.07 12.08
N THR A 179 -4.85 -0.40 13.17
CA THR A 179 -4.48 1.00 13.45
C THR A 179 -3.43 1.03 14.57
N LEU A 180 -2.31 1.71 14.36
CA LEU A 180 -1.13 1.72 15.24
C LEU A 180 -0.87 3.06 15.92
N LEU A 181 -1.79 4.01 15.81
CA LEU A 181 -1.65 5.35 16.38
C LEU A 181 -1.19 5.31 17.85
N ARG A 182 -0.01 5.86 18.10
CA ARG A 182 0.46 6.18 19.45
C ARG A 182 -0.34 7.38 19.96
N GLU A 183 -1.42 7.11 20.69
CA GLU A 183 -1.75 7.95 21.84
C GLU A 183 -1.11 7.29 23.07
N ASP A 184 -0.14 8.00 23.64
CA ASP A 184 0.40 7.88 25.00
C ASP A 184 -0.03 6.63 25.81
N ASN A 185 0.90 5.68 25.93
CA ASN A 185 1.04 4.79 27.09
C ASN A 185 -0.17 4.02 27.63
N THR A 186 -1.18 3.66 26.82
CA THR A 186 -2.09 2.56 27.22
C THR A 186 -2.50 1.69 26.04
N ASN A 187 -2.36 0.39 26.23
CA ASN A 187 -2.76 -0.71 25.33
C ASN A 187 -4.25 -0.67 24.94
N LYS A 188 -4.69 0.27 24.12
CA LYS A 188 -6.04 0.28 23.56
C LYS A 188 -6.06 0.86 22.15
N CYS A 189 -6.15 -0.04 21.18
CA CYS A 189 -6.58 0.24 19.81
C CYS A 189 -8.01 0.82 19.86
N HIS A 190 -8.19 2.13 19.99
CA HIS A 190 -9.49 2.77 19.96
C HIS A 190 -9.48 4.09 19.18
N ARG A 191 -10.55 4.23 18.37
CA ARG A 191 -11.01 5.40 17.60
C ARG A 191 -10.26 5.75 16.32
N PHE A 192 -10.59 5.02 15.24
CA PHE A 192 -10.65 5.63 13.89
C PHE A 192 -11.74 5.03 12.97
N LEU A 193 -12.69 4.26 13.53
CA LEU A 193 -13.86 3.71 12.80
C LEU A 193 -15.17 4.46 13.09
N SER A 194 -15.15 5.66 13.70
CA SER A 194 -16.37 6.37 14.09
C SER A 194 -16.95 7.32 13.03
N ILE A 195 -16.61 7.16 11.75
CA ILE A 195 -17.32 7.87 10.66
C ILE A 195 -17.55 6.86 9.54
N PHE A 196 -18.79 6.34 9.50
CA PHE A 196 -19.55 5.70 8.41
C PHE A 196 -20.17 4.33 8.80
N PRO A 197 -21.50 4.28 9.00
CA PRO A 197 -22.24 3.05 9.25
C PRO A 197 -22.71 2.32 7.95
N PHE A 198 -22.20 2.68 6.78
CA PHE A 198 -22.59 2.03 5.51
C PHE A 198 -21.35 1.76 4.65
N MET A 199 -21.17 0.50 4.23
CA MET A 199 -20.11 -0.02 3.34
C MET A 199 -18.75 -0.40 3.95
N ILE A 200 -18.70 -0.92 5.17
CA ILE A 200 -17.70 -1.96 5.47
C ILE A 200 -18.45 -3.29 5.54
N ASN A 201 -18.49 -4.01 4.43
CA ASN A 201 -18.94 -5.40 4.41
C ASN A 201 -17.80 -6.26 4.99
N ILE A 202 -17.58 -6.16 6.31
CA ILE A 202 -16.71 -7.07 7.03
C ILE A 202 -17.49 -8.38 7.17
N ALA A 203 -17.42 -9.23 6.14
CA ALA A 203 -17.89 -10.60 6.25
C ALA A 203 -16.95 -11.33 7.21
N PHE A 204 -17.42 -11.58 8.43
CA PHE A 204 -16.85 -12.58 9.32
C PHE A 204 -17.59 -13.88 9.04
N ASP A 205 -16.94 -14.80 8.32
CA ASP A 205 -17.33 -16.22 8.30
C ASP A 205 -16.42 -17.00 9.25
#